data_AF-A0A1S0TGL0-F1
#
_entry.id   AF-A0A1S0TGL0-F1
#
_cell.length_a   1.000
_cell.length_b   1.000
_cell.length_c   1.000
_cell.angle_alpha   90.00
_cell.angle_beta   90.00
_cell.angle_gamma   90.00
#
_symmetry.space_group_name_H-M   'P 1'
#
loop_
_entity.id
_entity.type
_entity.pdbx_description
1 polymer ?
#
loop_
_entity_poly.entity_id
_entity_poly.type
_entity_poly.pdbx_seq_one_letter_code
_entity_poly.pdbx_strand_id
1 'polypeptide(L)' 'MSIETLLKSLKVISLKSGDDNIDRLHYFLTTNLLIAASTIVTWKMFEGSAIECMLPASLPNSWIRVLR' A
#
# COMPACT_ATOMS: atom_id res chain seq x y z
N MET A 1 15.97 -0.66 27.47
CA MET A 1 14.52 -0.62 27.21
C MET A 1 13.90 -1.87 27.80
N SER A 2 12.97 -1.70 28.72
CA SER A 2 12.47 -2.77 29.60
C SER A 2 11.45 -3.65 28.88
N ILE A 3 11.50 -4.96 29.11
CA ILE A 3 10.56 -5.98 28.61
C ILE A 3 9.10 -5.61 28.95
N GLU A 4 8.90 -4.82 30.01
CA GLU A 4 7.59 -4.30 30.40
C GLU A 4 6.97 -3.34 29.39
N THR A 5 7.78 -2.57 28.66
CA THR A 5 7.27 -1.71 27.58
C THR A 5 6.80 -2.54 26.39
N LEU A 6 7.51 -3.62 26.08
CA LEU A 6 7.10 -4.58 25.05
C LEU A 6 5.81 -5.31 25.46
N LEU A 7 5.70 -5.77 26.70
CA LEU A 7 4.49 -6.42 27.22
C LEU A 7 3.28 -5.47 27.23
N LYS A 8 3.48 -4.19 27.59
CA LYS A 8 2.41 -3.18 27.55
C LYS A 8 1.93 -2.91 26.12
N SER A 9 2.85 -2.77 25.17
CA SER A 9 2.50 -2.60 23.74
C SER A 9 1.82 -3.85 23.18
N LEU A 10 2.29 -5.05 23.55
CA LEU A 10 1.68 -6.32 23.14
C LEU A 10 0.25 -6.44 23.67
N LYS A 11 0.00 -6.01 24.93
CA LYS A 11 -1.33 -6.04 25.54
C LYS A 11 -2.32 -5.07 24.87
N VAL A 12 -1.84 -3.91 24.42
CA VAL A 12 -2.63 -2.95 23.63
C VAL A 12 -3.05 -3.53 22.28
N ILE A 13 -2.19 -4.33 21.66
CA ILE A 13 -2.46 -4.98 20.37
C ILE A 13 -3.30 -6.26 20.55
N SER A 14 -3.10 -6.98 21.65
CA SER A 14 -3.60 -8.35 21.83
C SER A 14 -5.02 -8.45 22.39
N LEU A 15 -5.54 -7.43 23.06
CA LEU A 15 -6.79 -7.57 23.79
C LEU A 15 -7.57 -6.26 23.85
N LYS A 16 -8.18 -5.89 22.73
CA LYS A 16 -9.35 -5.03 22.81
C LYS A 16 -10.48 -5.90 23.38
N SER A 17 -10.88 -5.62 24.62
CA SER A 17 -11.95 -6.36 25.29
C SER A 17 -13.23 -6.27 24.44
N GLY A 18 -13.65 -7.37 23.82
CA GLY A 18 -14.81 -7.45 22.92
C GLY A 18 -14.51 -7.70 21.44
N ASP A 19 -13.28 -8.04 21.07
CA ASP A 19 -12.91 -8.37 19.69
C ASP A 19 -13.38 -9.80 19.34
N ASP A 20 -14.46 -9.91 18.56
CA ASP A 20 -14.98 -11.20 18.13
C ASP A 20 -14.08 -11.79 17.03
N ASN A 21 -14.12 -13.13 16.86
CA ASN A 21 -13.33 -13.79 15.81
C ASN A 21 -13.62 -13.23 14.40
N ILE A 22 -14.81 -12.68 14.19
CA ILE A 22 -15.24 -12.05 12.94
C ILE A 22 -14.50 -10.73 12.72
N ASP A 23 -14.38 -9.90 13.76
CA ASP A 23 -13.61 -8.65 13.72
C ASP A 23 -12.14 -8.96 13.43
N ARG A 24 -11.62 -10.04 14.04
CA ARG A 24 -10.28 -10.56 13.75
C ARG A 24 -10.06 -11.02 12.33
N LEU A 25 -11.03 -11.70 11.76
CA LEU A 25 -10.98 -12.08 10.35
C LEU A 25 -10.97 -10.83 9.46
N HIS A 26 -11.83 -9.85 9.75
CA HIS A 26 -11.95 -8.65 8.94
C HIS A 26 -10.69 -7.78 8.96
N TYR A 27 -10.15 -7.45 10.14
CA TYR A 27 -8.94 -6.62 10.17
C TYR A 27 -7.75 -7.36 9.54
N PHE A 28 -7.65 -8.69 9.70
CA PHE A 28 -6.57 -9.44 9.07
C PHE A 28 -6.75 -9.50 7.55
N LEU A 29 -7.93 -9.86 7.07
CA LEU A 29 -8.21 -10.03 5.64
C LEU A 29 -8.12 -8.71 4.88
N THR A 30 -8.80 -7.67 5.36
CA THR A 30 -8.86 -6.37 4.67
C THR A 30 -7.48 -5.75 4.55
N THR A 31 -6.67 -5.79 5.62
CA THR A 31 -5.33 -5.19 5.60
C THR A 31 -4.39 -5.93 4.64
N ASN A 32 -4.39 -7.27 4.69
CA ASN A 32 -3.57 -8.07 3.78
C ASN A 32 -4.02 -7.93 2.31
N LEU A 33 -5.33 -7.85 2.06
CA LEU A 33 -5.89 -7.66 0.72
C LEU A 33 -5.50 -6.29 0.16
N LEU A 34 -5.53 -5.23 0.97
CA LEU A 34 -5.09 -3.90 0.56
C LEU A 34 -3.60 -3.88 0.20
N ILE A 35 -2.75 -4.52 1.01
CA ILE A 35 -1.31 -4.61 0.75
C ILE A 35 -1.03 -5.41 -0.53
N ALA A 36 -1.73 -6.54 -0.73
CA ALA A 36 -1.60 -7.33 -1.94
C ALA A 36 -2.05 -6.54 -3.17
N ALA A 37 -3.20 -5.88 -3.10
CA ALA A 37 -3.73 -5.05 -4.18
C ALA A 37 -2.78 -3.89 -4.52
N SER A 38 -2.24 -3.18 -3.52
CA SER A 38 -1.30 -2.08 -3.77
C SER A 38 -0.04 -2.60 -4.45
N THR A 39 0.49 -3.74 -4.00
CA THR A 39 1.68 -4.36 -4.58
C THR A 39 1.44 -4.77 -6.02
N ILE A 40 0.31 -5.41 -6.32
CA ILE A 40 -0.06 -5.84 -7.68
C ILE A 40 -0.25 -4.64 -8.60
N VAL A 41 -0.97 -3.60 -8.16
CA VAL A 41 -1.20 -2.38 -8.95
C VAL A 41 0.13 -1.70 -9.24
N THR A 42 0.97 -1.53 -8.23
CA THR A 42 2.30 -0.94 -8.37
C THR A 42 3.13 -1.74 -9.36
N TRP A 43 3.18 -3.06 -9.21
CA TRP A 43 3.92 -3.94 -10.12
C TRP A 43 3.42 -3.81 -11.56
N LYS A 44 2.10 -3.80 -11.78
CA LYS A 44 1.50 -3.65 -13.10
C LYS A 44 1.72 -2.26 -13.70
N MET A 45 1.79 -1.22 -12.88
CA MET A 45 2.05 0.15 -13.34
C MET A 45 3.50 0.37 -13.81
N PHE A 46 4.44 -0.46 -13.35
CA PHE A 46 5.87 -0.34 -13.71
C PHE A 46 6.32 -1.30 -14.82
N GLU A 47 5.44 -2.13 -15.37
CA GLU A 47 5.80 -3.09 -16.44
C GLU A 47 6.06 -2.43 -17.82
N GLY A 48 5.87 -1.11 -17.94
CA GLY A 48 6.14 -0.38 -19.18
C GLY A 48 6.56 1.07 -18.94
N SER A 49 5.58 1.97 -18.96
CA SER A 49 5.77 3.40 -18.76
C SER A 49 4.81 3.93 -17.71
N ALA A 50 5.33 4.67 -16.74
CA ALA A 50 4.48 5.42 -15.82
C ALA A 50 3.78 6.55 -16.63
N ILE A 51 2.47 6.40 -16.84
CA ILE A 51 1.54 7.40 -17.44
C ILE A 51 2.07 8.01 -18.75
N GLU A 52 1.59 7.49 -19.89
CA GLU A 52 1.84 8.12 -21.19
C GLU A 52 1.00 9.41 -21.33
N CYS A 53 1.67 10.54 -21.54
CA CYS A 53 1.02 11.83 -21.78
C CYS A 53 0.52 11.91 -23.23
N MET A 54 -0.70 12.41 -23.45
CA MET A 54 -1.15 12.75 -24.81
C MET A 54 -0.53 14.09 -25.23
N LEU A 55 0.52 14.04 -26.06
CA LEU A 55 1.18 15.25 -26.56
C LEU A 55 0.60 15.68 -27.92
N PRO A 56 0.44 16.99 -28.17
CA PRO A 56 0.13 17.49 -29.50
C PRO A 56 1.29 17.24 -30.47
N ALA A 57 0.96 16.90 -31.73
CA ALA A 57 1.91 16.46 -32.76
C ALA A 57 2.99 17.50 -33.15
N SER A 58 2.89 18.74 -32.67
CA SER A 58 3.86 19.81 -32.91
C SER A 58 5.01 19.86 -31.90
N LEU A 59 5.01 19.03 -30.84
CA LEU A 59 6.04 19.08 -29.82
C LEU A 59 7.25 18.17 -30.19
N PRO A 60 8.50 18.67 -30.13
CA PRO A 60 9.67 17.86 -30.43
C PRO A 60 9.84 16.72 -29.41
N ASN A 61 10.30 15.56 -29.88
CA ASN A 61 10.54 14.37 -29.04
C ASN A 61 11.52 14.59 -27.87
N SER A 62 12.35 15.63 -27.91
CA SER A 62 13.23 16.03 -26.80
C SER A 62 12.46 16.49 -25.55
N TRP A 63 11.26 17.06 -25.71
CA TRP A 63 10.42 17.53 -24.61
C TRP A 63 9.67 16.40 -23.92
N ILE A 64 9.50 15.26 -24.60
CA ILE A 64 8.83 14.06 -24.06
C ILE A 64 9.64 13.45 -22.90
N ARG A 65 10.97 13.59 -22.92
CA ARG A 65 11.83 13.13 -21.81
C ARG A 65 11.76 14.02 -20.57
N VAL A 66 11.40 15.31 -20.73
CA VAL A 66 11.28 16.26 -19.62
C VAL A 66 9.90 16.18 -18.96
N LEU A 67 8.89 15.74 -19.72
CA LEU A 67 7.50 15.55 -19.27
C LEU A 67 7.18 14.14 -18.77
N ARG A 68 8.15 13.22 -18.80
CA ARG A 68 8.11 11.87 -18.23
C ARG A 68 8.86 11.86 -16.90
#